data_AF-A0A935F5M0-F1
#
_entry.id   AF-A0A935F5M0-F1
#
_cell.length_a   1.000
_cell.length_b   1.000
_cell.length_c   1.000
_cell.angle_alpha   90.00
_cell.angle_beta   90.00
_cell.angle_gamma   90.00
#
_symmetry.space_group_name_H-M   'P 1'
#
loop_
_entity.id
_entity.type
_entity.pdbx_description
1 polymer ?
#
loop_
_entity_poly.entity_id
_entity_poly.type
_entity_poly.pdbx_seq_one_letter_code
_entity_poly.pdbx_strand_id
1 'polypeptide(L)'
;MAAAGSTTFEIRYLPTSPGADACTVNVNSDDADEGPYEFTVQGAATNPASGAAAIPTLSSWSLGWLSCMLSLAFYLGQRRRRQPLGFPLPGRVDSTRRVGDRHRVA
;
A
#
# COMPACT_ATOMS: atom_id res chain seq x y z
N MET A 1 -15.86 -60.14 -7.54
CA MET A 1 -16.59 -59.37 -8.58
C MET A 1 -16.82 -60.27 -9.80
N ALA A 2 -17.70 -59.92 -10.75
CA ALA A 2 -17.80 -60.64 -12.02
C ALA A 2 -16.52 -60.42 -12.86
N ALA A 3 -16.08 -61.42 -13.63
CA ALA A 3 -14.91 -61.28 -14.51
C ALA A 3 -15.09 -60.09 -15.47
N ALA A 4 -14.10 -59.19 -15.50
CA ALA A 4 -14.07 -57.93 -16.27
C ALA A 4 -15.05 -56.80 -15.83
N GLY A 5 -15.54 -56.81 -14.59
CA GLY A 5 -16.27 -55.66 -14.02
C GLY A 5 -15.36 -54.45 -13.76
N SER A 6 -15.86 -53.23 -13.99
CA SER A 6 -15.20 -51.99 -13.58
C SER A 6 -16.04 -51.25 -12.54
N THR A 7 -15.38 -50.43 -11.72
CA THR A 7 -16.02 -49.58 -10.70
C THR A 7 -15.33 -48.23 -10.63
N THR A 8 -16.04 -47.22 -10.12
CA THR A 8 -15.54 -45.87 -9.94
C THR A 8 -15.66 -45.47 -8.48
N PHE A 9 -14.64 -44.81 -7.95
CA PHE A 9 -14.66 -44.22 -6.61
C PHE A 9 -14.19 -42.77 -6.68
N GLU A 10 -14.66 -41.97 -5.73
CA GLU A 10 -14.31 -40.55 -5.64
C GLU A 10 -13.31 -40.29 -4.51
N ILE A 11 -12.36 -39.41 -4.76
CA ILE A 11 -11.39 -38.94 -3.77
C ILE A 11 -11.68 -37.46 -3.49
N ARG A 12 -11.99 -37.11 -2.24
CA ARG A 12 -12.20 -35.72 -1.82
C ARG A 12 -10.96 -35.16 -1.15
N TYR A 13 -10.33 -34.19 -1.78
CA TYR A 13 -9.20 -33.45 -1.23
C TYR A 13 -9.69 -32.20 -0.46
N LEU A 14 -9.36 -32.11 0.83
CA LEU A 14 -9.74 -31.02 1.74
C LEU A 14 -8.51 -30.49 2.49
N PRO A 15 -7.66 -29.67 1.86
CA PRO A 15 -6.46 -29.15 2.51
C PRO A 15 -6.83 -28.17 3.63
N THR A 16 -6.15 -28.28 4.77
CA THR A 16 -6.31 -27.36 5.92
C THR A 16 -5.26 -26.25 5.98
N SER A 17 -4.19 -26.39 5.19
CA SER A 17 -3.08 -25.44 5.12
C SER A 17 -2.68 -25.22 3.67
N PRO A 18 -2.20 -24.01 3.31
CA PRO A 18 -1.62 -23.78 2.00
C PRO A 18 -0.30 -24.55 1.85
N GLY A 19 0.01 -24.97 0.64
CA GLY A 19 1.21 -25.76 0.35
C GLY A 19 0.94 -26.93 -0.60
N ALA A 20 2.01 -27.66 -0.92
CA ALA A 20 1.92 -28.92 -1.63
C ALA A 20 1.67 -30.06 -0.63
N ASP A 21 0.68 -30.89 -0.92
CA ASP A 21 0.32 -32.06 -0.14
C ASP A 21 0.37 -33.31 -1.04
N ALA A 22 0.76 -34.44 -0.44
CA ALA A 22 0.72 -35.74 -1.08
C ALA A 22 0.15 -36.77 -0.10
N CYS A 23 -0.72 -37.64 -0.60
CA CYS A 23 -1.20 -38.80 0.13
C CYS A 23 -1.23 -40.04 -0.77
N THR A 24 -1.23 -41.20 -0.14
CA THR A 24 -1.26 -42.49 -0.83
C THR A 24 -2.57 -43.18 -0.49
N VAL A 25 -3.28 -43.65 -1.51
CA VAL A 25 -4.49 -44.48 -1.38
C VAL A 25 -4.12 -45.90 -1.78
N ASN A 26 -4.22 -46.82 -0.82
CA ASN A 26 -4.01 -48.25 -1.05
C ASN A 26 -5.38 -48.95 -1.15
N VAL A 27 -5.57 -49.71 -2.22
CA VAL A 27 -6.73 -50.57 -2.44
C VAL A 27 -6.26 -52.00 -2.31
N ASN A 28 -6.65 -52.67 -1.22
CA ASN A 28 -6.35 -54.08 -1.03
C ASN A 28 -7.10 -54.94 -2.06
N SER A 29 -6.39 -55.92 -2.63
CA SER A 29 -6.99 -56.97 -3.45
C SER A 29 -7.29 -58.20 -2.59
N ASP A 30 -8.39 -58.88 -2.87
CA ASP A 30 -8.70 -60.22 -2.36
C ASP A 30 -8.36 -61.32 -3.37
N ASP A 31 -7.79 -60.97 -4.53
CA ASP A 31 -7.23 -61.92 -5.48
C ASP A 31 -5.84 -62.39 -5.03
N ALA A 32 -5.62 -63.70 -5.05
CA ALA A 32 -4.52 -64.34 -4.32
C ALA A 32 -3.14 -64.11 -4.95
N ASP A 33 -3.10 -63.77 -6.23
CA ASP A 33 -1.90 -63.50 -7.02
C ASP A 33 -1.71 -62.01 -7.35
N GLU A 34 -2.59 -61.12 -6.89
CA GLU A 34 -2.45 -59.68 -7.06
C GLU A 34 -2.23 -58.94 -5.73
N GLY A 35 -1.21 -58.08 -5.72
CA GLY A 35 -0.91 -57.22 -4.58
C GLY A 35 -1.89 -56.04 -4.46
N PRO A 36 -1.82 -55.28 -3.35
CA PRO A 36 -2.57 -54.04 -3.22
C PRO A 36 -2.21 -53.04 -4.33
N TYR A 37 -3.22 -52.32 -4.84
CA TYR A 37 -3.02 -51.24 -5.79
C TYR A 37 -2.76 -49.92 -5.04
N GLU A 38 -1.73 -49.20 -5.45
CA GLU A 38 -1.33 -47.96 -4.81
C GLU A 38 -1.53 -46.76 -5.74
N PHE A 39 -2.19 -45.72 -5.25
CA PHE A 39 -2.44 -44.47 -5.97
C PHE A 39 -1.88 -43.30 -5.19
N THR A 40 -0.85 -42.64 -5.74
CA THR A 40 -0.36 -41.37 -5.19
C THR A 40 -1.25 -40.23 -5.66
N VAL A 41 -1.79 -39.47 -4.72
CA VAL A 41 -2.59 -38.26 -4.95
C VAL A 41 -1.77 -37.06 -4.51
N GLN A 42 -1.62 -36.08 -5.41
CA GLN A 42 -0.91 -34.84 -5.14
C GLN A 42 -1.85 -33.65 -5.34
N GLY A 43 -1.75 -32.66 -4.45
CA GLY A 43 -2.55 -31.44 -4.48
C GLY A 43 -1.74 -30.23 -4.03
N ALA A 44 -2.19 -29.05 -4.41
CA ALA A 44 -1.62 -27.79 -3.92
C ALA A 44 -2.75 -26.86 -3.48
N ALA A 45 -2.69 -26.40 -2.24
CA ALA A 45 -3.65 -25.47 -1.67
C ALA A 45 -3.09 -24.06 -1.63
N THR A 46 -3.92 -23.08 -2.00
CA THR A 46 -3.58 -21.66 -1.88
C THR A 46 -4.37 -21.03 -0.74
N ASN A 47 -3.71 -20.16 0.03
CA ASN A 47 -4.41 -19.34 1.00
C ASN A 47 -5.00 -18.13 0.25
N PRO A 48 -6.33 -17.95 0.21
CA PRO A 48 -6.94 -16.84 -0.51
C PRO A 48 -6.48 -15.47 0.01
N ALA A 49 -6.07 -15.37 1.29
CA ALA A 49 -5.55 -14.14 1.86
C ALA A 49 -4.10 -13.81 1.43
N SER A 50 -3.36 -14.79 0.93
CA SER A 50 -2.00 -14.61 0.42
C SER A 50 -1.95 -14.05 -1.00
N GLY A 51 -3.11 -13.93 -1.66
CA GLY A 51 -3.28 -13.20 -2.91
C GLY A 51 -3.49 -11.71 -2.70
N ALA A 52 -2.80 -11.09 -1.72
CA ALA A 52 -2.76 -9.64 -1.62
C ALA A 52 -2.21 -9.11 -2.93
N ALA A 53 -3.12 -8.66 -3.81
CA ALA A 53 -2.78 -7.88 -4.98
C ALA A 53 -1.82 -6.81 -4.45
N ALA A 54 -0.58 -6.81 -4.94
CA ALA A 54 0.32 -5.73 -4.67
C ALA A 54 -0.45 -4.46 -5.05
N ILE A 55 -0.92 -3.72 -4.04
CA ILE A 55 -1.30 -2.33 -4.25
C ILE A 55 -0.09 -1.76 -4.96
N PRO A 56 -0.20 -1.27 -6.20
CA PRO A 56 0.96 -0.80 -6.92
C PRO A 56 1.58 0.23 -5.99
N THR A 57 2.75 -0.11 -5.44
CA THR A 57 3.54 0.83 -4.68
C THR A 57 3.80 1.92 -5.69
N LEU A 58 3.06 3.03 -5.59
CA LEU A 58 3.24 4.19 -6.42
C LEU A 58 4.73 4.43 -6.40
N SER A 59 5.37 4.17 -7.54
CA SER A 59 6.82 4.14 -7.62
C SER A 59 7.31 5.45 -7.02
N SER A 60 8.38 5.41 -6.22
CA SER A 60 8.88 6.53 -5.40
C SER A 60 8.99 7.89 -6.13
N TRP A 61 8.93 7.84 -7.46
CA TRP A 61 9.04 8.92 -8.42
C TRP A 61 7.74 9.74 -8.53
N SER A 62 6.58 9.15 -8.21
CA SER A 62 5.27 9.82 -8.25
C SER A 62 4.98 10.66 -7.00
N LEU A 63 5.44 10.23 -5.81
CA LEU A 63 5.35 10.99 -4.57
C LEU A 63 6.36 12.16 -4.51
N GLY A 64 7.54 12.00 -5.13
CA GLY A 64 8.54 13.07 -5.24
C GLY A 64 8.03 14.24 -6.09
N TRP A 65 7.31 13.95 -7.19
CA TRP A 65 6.70 14.98 -8.03
C TRP A 65 5.56 15.73 -7.32
N LEU A 66 4.63 15.00 -6.68
CA LEU A 66 3.57 15.63 -5.90
C LEU A 66 4.13 16.53 -4.79
N SER A 67 5.17 16.09 -4.07
CA SER A 67 5.83 16.88 -3.03
C SER A 67 6.49 18.16 -3.57
N CYS A 68 7.11 18.08 -4.75
CA CYS A 68 7.72 19.24 -5.40
C CYS A 68 6.67 20.25 -5.90
N MET A 69 5.57 19.76 -6.47
CA MET A 69 4.46 20.61 -6.94
C MET A 69 3.71 21.28 -5.79
N LEU A 70 3.45 20.56 -4.69
CA LEU A 70 2.86 21.13 -3.47
C LEU A 70 3.77 22.20 -2.87
N SER A 71 5.10 21.96 -2.84
CA SER A 71 6.08 22.94 -2.36
C SER A 71 6.14 24.19 -3.24
N LEU A 72 6.08 24.05 -4.57
CA LEU A 72 6.06 25.17 -5.51
C LEU A 72 4.74 25.97 -5.45
N ALA A 73 3.60 25.28 -5.34
CA ALA A 73 2.30 25.92 -5.17
C ALA A 73 2.21 26.70 -3.85
N PHE A 74 2.76 26.13 -2.76
CA PHE A 74 2.86 26.81 -1.48
C PHE A 74 3.80 28.02 -1.54
N TYR A 75 4.97 27.87 -2.17
CA TYR A 75 5.95 28.95 -2.36
C TYR A 75 5.40 30.12 -3.20
N LEU A 76 4.74 29.81 -4.32
CA LEU A 76 4.12 30.82 -5.18
C LEU A 76 2.88 31.45 -4.53
N GLY A 77 2.14 30.68 -3.73
CA GLY A 77 1.02 31.17 -2.91
C GLY A 77 1.46 32.17 -1.84
N GLN A 78 2.60 31.93 -1.18
CA GLN A 78 3.16 32.84 -0.17
C GLN A 78 3.65 34.16 -0.76
N ARG A 79 4.15 34.17 -2.01
CA ARG A 79 4.55 35.42 -2.70
C ARG A 79 3.37 36.35 -3.00
N ARG A 80 2.16 35.82 -3.13
CA ARG A 80 0.94 36.63 -3.37
C ARG A 80 0.30 37.17 -2.08
N ARG A 81 0.76 36.76 -0.90
CA ARG A 81 0.27 37.23 0.41
C ARG A 81 1.35 37.96 1.22
N ARG A 82 2.16 38.81 0.59
CA ARG A 82 2.92 39.83 1.33
C ARG A 82 2.00 41.00 1.67
N GLN A 83 1.27 40.88 2.77
CA GLN A 83 0.82 42.04 3.53
C GLN A 83 2.07 42.73 4.10
N PRO A 84 2.24 44.06 3.99
CA PRO A 84 3.39 44.73 4.55
C PRO A 84 3.28 44.67 6.08
N LEU A 85 4.11 43.85 6.72
CA LEU A 85 4.38 43.99 8.13
C LEU A 85 5.16 45.29 8.30
N GLY A 86 4.45 46.34 8.70
CA GLY A 86 5.05 47.62 9.08
C GLY A 86 6.02 47.40 10.23
N PHE A 87 7.30 47.53 9.94
CA PHE A 87 8.33 47.69 10.96
C PHE A 87 8.51 49.20 11.22
N PRO A 88 8.27 49.72 12.43
CA PRO A 88 8.66 51.08 12.74
C PRO A 88 10.19 51.15 12.79
N LEU A 89 10.78 51.92 11.88
CA LEU A 89 12.20 52.27 11.95
C LEU A 89 12.41 53.30 13.09
N PRO A 90 13.47 53.17 13.91
CA PRO A 90 13.79 54.16 14.93
C PRO A 90 14.15 55.50 14.28
N GLY A 91 13.73 56.58 14.94
CA GLY A 91 13.60 57.96 14.43
C GLY A 91 14.69 58.49 13.51
N ARG A 92 14.26 58.98 12.34
CA ARG A 92 15.01 59.94 11.54
C ARG A 92 14.64 61.34 12.03
N VAL A 93 15.58 62.03 12.67
CA VAL A 93 15.47 63.48 12.92
C VAL A 93 15.59 64.19 11.57
N ASP A 94 14.46 64.63 11.02
CA ASP A 94 14.45 65.51 9.86
C ASP A 94 14.54 66.96 10.34
N SER A 95 15.77 67.46 10.32
CA SER A 95 16.15 68.82 10.64
C SER A 95 15.79 69.80 9.51
N THR A 96 14.52 69.92 9.12
CA THR A 96 14.08 71.00 8.20
C THR A 96 12.56 71.27 8.26
N ARG A 97 12.08 72.07 9.23
CA ARG A 97 11.04 73.06 8.89
C ARG A 97 11.04 74.28 9.81
N ARG A 98 11.11 75.43 9.12
CA ARG A 98 11.17 76.82 9.58
C ARG A 98 10.13 77.20 10.64
N VAL A 99 10.63 77.95 11.62
CA VAL A 99 10.17 79.30 12.02
C VAL A 99 8.67 79.59 11.95
N GLY A 100 8.10 79.78 13.15
CA GLY A 100 7.05 80.77 13.41
C GLY A 100 5.66 80.19 13.63
N ASP A 101 5.22 80.12 14.89
CA ASP A 101 4.22 81.10 15.31
C ASP A 101 4.22 81.33 16.81
N ARG A 102 4.05 82.59 17.18
CA ARG A 102 4.05 83.12 18.55
C ARG A 102 2.62 83.08 19.09
N HIS A 103 2.45 82.92 20.41
CA HIS A 103 1.57 83.70 21.30
C HIS A 103 1.51 83.01 22.67
N ARG A 104 2.34 83.44 23.64
CA ARG A 104 2.03 84.30 24.83
C ARG A 104 1.00 83.67 25.79
N VAL A 105 1.44 83.05 26.90
CA VAL A 105 1.71 83.60 28.27
C VAL A 105 0.45 83.71 29.13
N ALA A 106 0.58 83.08 30.31
CA ALA A 106 -0.12 83.24 31.60
C ALA A 106 -1.63 82.92 31.66
#